data_AF-A0A1T5J8M7-F1
#
_entry.id   AF-A0A1T5J8M7-F1
#
_cell.length_a   1.000
_cell.length_b   1.000
_cell.length_c   1.000
_cell.angle_alpha   90.00
_cell.angle_beta   90.00
_cell.angle_gamma   90.00
#
_symmetry.space_group_name_H-M   'P 1'
#
loop_
_entity.id
_entity.type
_entity.pdbx_description
1 polymer ?
#
loop_
_entity_poly.entity_id
_entity_poly.type
_entity_poly.pdbx_seq_one_letter_code
_entity_poly.pdbx_strand_id
1 'polypeptide(L)'
;MRLFNFLFGETKKESKVHIDDKGYFRFKNSNRLVHRWVAEKTLGRKLRAAEVVHHINRNKRDNSPENLQVFSNQEEHDAQHKKDAKNYGWLYSLTGKRKRWTLYYIFFGWRE
;
A
#
# COMPACT_ATOMS: atom_id res chain seq x y z
N MET A 1 -24.85 -7.47 -47.59
CA MET A 1 -24.12 -8.74 -47.40
C MET A 1 -22.73 -8.37 -46.88
N ARG A 2 -22.26 -8.57 -45.64
CA ARG A 2 -22.72 -9.11 -44.34
C ARG A 2 -21.90 -8.31 -43.28
N LEU A 3 -22.51 -7.62 -42.31
CA LEU A 3 -22.66 -8.09 -40.93
C LEU A 3 -21.40 -8.78 -40.35
N PHE A 4 -20.35 -8.04 -39.98
CA PHE A 4 -19.22 -8.48 -39.13
C PHE A 4 -18.47 -7.19 -38.69
N ASN A 5 -18.82 -6.50 -37.61
CA ASN A 5 -18.46 -6.85 -36.24
C ASN A 5 -19.31 -6.02 -35.26
N PHE A 6 -20.55 -6.44 -35.03
CA PHE A 6 -21.35 -6.04 -33.88
C PHE A 6 -21.19 -7.14 -32.82
N LEU A 7 -20.07 -7.24 -32.09
CA LEU A 7 -19.95 -8.16 -30.92
C LEU A 7 -18.76 -7.88 -29.98
N PHE A 8 -17.97 -6.81 -30.13
CA PHE A 8 -17.00 -6.42 -29.09
C PHE A 8 -17.59 -5.35 -28.17
N GLY A 9 -18.60 -5.76 -27.41
CA GLY A 9 -18.89 -5.10 -26.14
C GLY A 9 -17.83 -5.52 -25.13
N GLU A 10 -16.61 -4.96 -25.23
CA GLU A 10 -15.65 -5.03 -24.12
C GLU A 10 -16.25 -4.22 -22.97
N THR A 11 -17.03 -4.88 -22.13
CA THR A 11 -17.49 -4.28 -20.88
C THR A 11 -16.23 -3.92 -20.11
N LYS A 12 -15.93 -2.62 -19.96
CA LYS A 12 -14.85 -2.15 -19.09
C LYS A 12 -15.17 -2.67 -17.69
N LYS A 13 -14.59 -3.81 -17.31
CA LYS A 13 -14.81 -4.41 -16.00
C LYS A 13 -14.23 -3.45 -14.98
N GLU A 14 -15.11 -2.69 -14.33
CA GLU A 14 -14.67 -1.69 -13.38
C GLU A 14 -13.77 -2.32 -12.32
N SER A 15 -12.69 -1.61 -11.98
CA SER A 15 -11.81 -2.05 -10.90
C SER A 15 -12.60 -2.12 -9.60
N LYS A 16 -12.46 -3.23 -8.87
CA LYS A 16 -13.12 -3.43 -7.56
C LYS A 16 -12.50 -2.61 -6.42
N VAL A 17 -11.42 -1.87 -6.72
CA VAL A 17 -10.61 -1.14 -5.74
C VAL A 17 -10.41 0.32 -6.16
N HIS A 18 -10.18 1.20 -5.19
CA HIS A 18 -9.73 2.58 -5.37
C HIS A 18 -8.50 2.86 -4.51
N ILE A 19 -7.81 3.98 -4.74
CA ILE A 19 -6.64 4.41 -3.95
C ILE A 19 -7.12 5.48 -2.96
N ASP A 20 -6.81 5.33 -1.68
CA ASP A 20 -7.10 6.34 -0.66
C ASP A 20 -6.10 7.51 -0.69
N ASP A 21 -6.41 8.55 0.07
CA ASP A 21 -5.55 9.73 0.30
C ASP A 21 -4.14 9.36 0.80
N LYS A 22 -4.02 8.23 1.51
CA LYS A 22 -2.75 7.69 2.04
C LYS A 22 -1.97 6.83 1.03
N GLY A 23 -2.55 6.58 -0.15
CA GLY A 23 -1.95 5.84 -1.26
C GLY A 23 -2.14 4.31 -1.22
N TYR A 24 -3.02 3.81 -0.36
CA TYR A 24 -3.35 2.38 -0.26
C TYR A 24 -4.53 2.00 -1.14
N PHE A 25 -4.50 0.78 -1.67
CA PHE A 25 -5.70 0.22 -2.30
C PHE A 25 -6.74 -0.20 -1.26
N ARG A 26 -7.99 0.17 -1.53
CA ARG A 26 -9.18 -0.20 -0.76
C ARG A 26 -10.24 -0.81 -1.65
N PHE A 27 -10.94 -1.82 -1.16
CA PHE A 27 -12.11 -2.36 -1.85
C PHE A 27 -13.24 -1.32 -1.86
N LYS A 28 -13.82 -1.04 -3.03
CA LYS A 28 -14.90 -0.05 -3.18
C LYS A 28 -16.14 -0.39 -2.35
N ASN A 29 -16.48 -1.67 -2.21
CA ASN A 29 -17.69 -2.13 -1.54
C ASN A 29 -17.63 -2.13 0.00
N SER A 30 -16.43 -2.26 0.59
CA SER A 30 -16.25 -2.48 2.03
C SER A 30 -15.28 -1.50 2.67
N ASN A 31 -14.66 -0.64 1.86
CA ASN A 31 -13.60 0.28 2.25
C ASN A 31 -12.38 -0.39 2.94
N ARG A 32 -12.26 -1.71 2.81
CA ARG A 32 -11.25 -2.51 3.48
C ARG A 32 -9.92 -2.43 2.74
N LEU A 33 -8.83 -2.32 3.50
CA LEU A 33 -7.46 -2.29 2.97
C LEU A 33 -7.10 -3.61 2.28
N VAL A 34 -6.63 -3.50 1.04
CA VAL A 34 -6.29 -4.66 0.20
C VAL A 34 -5.09 -5.43 0.76
N HIS A 35 -4.00 -4.75 1.13
CA HIS A 35 -2.82 -5.42 1.70
C HIS A 35 -3.16 -6.23 2.97
N ARG A 36 -4.03 -5.71 3.85
CA ARG A 36 -4.48 -6.47 5.04
C ARG A 36 -5.29 -7.69 4.64
N TRP A 37 -6.14 -7.57 3.61
CA TRP A 37 -6.88 -8.71 3.09
C TRP A 37 -5.96 -9.78 2.49
N VAL A 38 -4.96 -9.38 1.71
CA VAL A 38 -3.97 -10.33 1.17
C VAL A 38 -3.21 -11.01 2.30
N ALA A 39 -2.70 -10.25 3.27
CA ALA A 39 -1.98 -10.82 4.42
C ALA A 39 -2.82 -11.84 5.21
N GLU A 40 -4.11 -11.56 5.46
CA GLU A 40 -5.02 -12.54 6.07
C GLU A 40 -5.18 -13.82 5.24
N LYS A 41 -5.28 -13.69 3.92
CA LYS A 41 -5.41 -14.84 3.02
C LYS A 41 -4.13 -15.68 3.02
N THR A 42 -2.97 -15.05 3.01
CA THR A 42 -1.67 -15.72 3.11
C THR A 42 -1.50 -16.44 4.45
N LEU A 43 -1.92 -15.82 5.56
CA LEU A 43 -1.85 -16.42 6.89
C LEU A 43 -2.90 -17.52 7.13
N GLY A 44 -3.93 -17.62 6.29
CA GLY A 44 -5.06 -18.53 6.52
C GLY A 44 -5.95 -18.16 7.72
N ARG A 45 -5.76 -16.98 8.31
CA ARG A 45 -6.55 -16.48 9.46
C ARG A 45 -6.75 -14.98 9.43
N LYS A 46 -7.65 -14.49 10.26
CA LYS A 46 -7.79 -13.05 10.51
C LYS A 46 -6.56 -12.47 11.20
N LEU A 47 -6.21 -11.24 10.83
CA LEU A 47 -5.22 -10.45 11.55
C LEU A 47 -5.83 -10.07 12.90
N ARG A 48 -5.01 -10.18 13.95
CA ARG A 48 -5.32 -9.68 15.28
C ARG A 48 -5.32 -8.15 15.26
N ALA A 49 -6.00 -7.55 16.23
CA ALA A 49 -6.11 -6.09 16.32
C ALA A 49 -4.73 -5.40 16.41
N ALA A 50 -3.78 -6.02 17.12
CA ALA A 50 -2.42 -5.50 17.26
C ALA A 50 -1.53 -5.71 16.02
N GLU A 51 -1.88 -6.63 15.12
CA GLU A 51 -1.00 -6.97 13.99
C GLU A 51 -1.01 -5.88 12.91
N VAL A 52 0.20 -5.50 12.49
CA VAL A 52 0.43 -4.45 11.50
C VAL A 52 1.07 -5.05 10.25
N VAL A 53 0.61 -4.65 9.08
CA VAL A 53 1.12 -5.14 7.80
C VAL A 53 2.02 -4.08 7.17
N HIS A 54 3.21 -4.51 6.78
CA HIS A 54 4.28 -3.68 6.23
C HIS A 54 4.57 -4.06 4.78
N HIS A 55 4.84 -3.07 3.94
CA HIS A 55 5.29 -3.27 2.56
C HIS A 55 6.82 -3.28 2.51
N ILE A 56 7.44 -4.44 2.29
CA ILE A 56 8.89 -4.64 2.32
C ILE A 56 9.60 -3.70 1.33
N ASN A 57 9.11 -3.61 0.09
CA ASN A 57 9.68 -2.74 -0.94
C ASN A 57 9.22 -1.27 -0.86
N ARG A 58 8.50 -0.92 0.22
CA ARG A 58 7.92 0.41 0.50
C ARG A 58 6.89 0.90 -0.53
N ASN A 59 6.42 0.06 -1.44
CA ASN A 59 5.40 0.40 -2.43
C ASN A 59 4.00 -0.05 -1.97
N LYS A 60 3.18 0.89 -1.50
CA LYS A 60 1.80 0.64 -1.03
C LYS A 60 0.87 0.04 -2.10
N ARG A 61 1.25 0.16 -3.38
CA ARG A 61 0.48 -0.37 -4.51
C ARG A 61 0.87 -1.80 -4.87
N ASP A 62 2.01 -2.28 -4.38
CA ASP A 62 2.43 -3.66 -4.55
C ASP A 62 1.91 -4.51 -3.39
N ASN A 63 0.84 -5.26 -3.65
CA ASN A 63 0.14 -6.05 -2.64
C ASN A 63 0.40 -7.55 -2.82
N SER A 64 1.46 -7.93 -3.53
CA SER A 64 1.83 -9.33 -3.65
C SER A 64 2.18 -9.92 -2.27
N PRO A 65 1.75 -11.14 -1.92
CA PRO A 65 1.98 -11.76 -0.62
C PRO A 65 3.44 -11.68 -0.13
N GLU A 66 4.39 -11.90 -1.04
CA GLU A 66 5.83 -11.87 -0.80
C GLU A 66 6.38 -10.46 -0.46
N ASN A 67 5.63 -9.41 -0.78
CA ASN A 67 5.98 -8.03 -0.45
C ASN A 67 5.36 -7.57 0.88
N LEU A 68 4.56 -8.42 1.53
CA LEU A 68 3.85 -8.08 2.76
C LEU A 68 4.46 -8.82 3.96
N GLN A 69 4.89 -8.06 4.95
CA GLN A 69 5.35 -8.59 6.23
C GLN A 69 4.35 -8.23 7.32
N VAL A 70 4.00 -9.19 8.17
CA VAL A 70 3.12 -8.97 9.32
C VAL A 70 3.96 -8.89 10.59
N PHE A 71 3.78 -7.82 11.34
CA PHE A 71 4.38 -7.60 12.65
C PHE A 71 3.33 -7.83 13.74
N SER A 72 3.79 -8.30 14.91
CA SER A 72 2.90 -8.65 16.03
C SER A 72 2.23 -7.43 16.64
N ASN A 73 2.90 -6.28 16.58
CA ASN A 73 2.49 -5.01 17.17
C ASN A 73 3.07 -3.81 16.40
N GLN A 74 2.63 -2.61 16.78
CA GLN A 74 3.09 -1.35 16.19
C GLN A 74 4.57 -1.04 16.51
N GLU A 75 5.07 -1.45 17.67
CA GLU A 75 6.45 -1.19 18.09
C GLU A 75 7.47 -1.90 17.18
N GLU A 76 7.24 -3.18 16.88
CA GLU A 76 8.06 -3.96 15.96
C GLU A 76 8.04 -3.37 14.54
N HIS A 77 6.86 -2.94 14.09
CA HIS A 77 6.70 -2.28 12.81
C HIS A 77 7.48 -0.96 12.73
N ASP A 78 7.43 -0.14 13.79
CA ASP A 78 8.14 1.14 13.86
C ASP A 78 9.65 0.94 13.97
N ALA A 79 10.09 -0.11 14.67
CA ALA A 79 11.49 -0.52 14.68
C ALA A 79 11.97 -0.90 13.27
N GLN A 80 11.13 -1.56 12.46
CA GLN A 80 11.45 -1.82 11.06
C GLN A 80 11.56 -0.52 10.24
N HIS A 81 10.67 0.44 10.44
CA HIS A 81 10.78 1.76 9.81
C HIS A 81 12.09 2.48 10.13
N LYS A 82 12.58 2.38 11.38
CA LYS A 82 13.88 2.95 11.77
C LYS A 82 15.05 2.26 11.05
N LYS A 83 14.98 0.94 10.82
CA LYS A 83 15.97 0.21 10.02
C LYS A 83 15.94 0.65 8.56
N ASP A 84 14.76 0.71 7.97
CA ASP A 84 14.57 1.15 6.59
C ASP A 84 15.05 2.60 6.38
N ALA A 85 14.87 3.48 7.37
CA ALA A 85 15.28 4.88 7.30
C ALA A 85 16.79 5.03 7.04
N LYS A 86 17.61 4.08 7.50
CA LYS A 86 19.06 4.05 7.20
C LYS A 86 19.33 3.84 5.71
N ASN A 87 18.46 3.11 5.02
CA ASN A 87 18.65 2.73 3.61
C ASN A 87 17.95 3.69 2.64
N TYR A 88 16.78 4.22 3.00
CA TYR A 88 15.92 4.99 2.10
C TYR A 88 15.70 6.45 2.54
N GLY A 89 16.19 6.84 3.73
CA GLY A 89 15.90 8.13 4.35
C GLY A 89 14.58 8.13 5.15
N TRP A 90 14.50 9.00 6.17
CA TRP A 90 13.43 8.99 7.17
C TRP A 90 12.03 9.17 6.57
N LEU A 91 11.82 10.18 5.73
CA LEU A 91 10.53 10.46 5.11
C LEU A 91 10.03 9.29 4.25
N TYR A 92 10.92 8.70 3.45
CA TYR A 92 10.57 7.59 2.58
C TYR A 92 10.17 6.33 3.38
N SER A 93 10.89 6.09 4.47
CA SER A 93 10.66 4.99 5.40
C SER A 93 9.47 5.19 6.33
N LEU A 94 8.74 6.29 6.21
CA LEU A 94 7.42 6.46 6.83
C LEU A 94 6.31 6.51 5.77
N THR A 95 6.51 7.21 4.67
CA THR A 95 5.43 7.48 3.72
C THR A 95 5.32 6.47 2.57
N GLY A 96 6.39 5.71 2.29
CA GLY A 96 6.52 4.80 1.16
C GLY A 96 6.67 5.51 -0.20
N LYS A 97 6.85 4.71 -1.27
CA LYS A 97 6.87 5.15 -2.68
C LYS A 97 5.51 5.76 -3.07
N ARG A 98 5.38 7.09 -2.98
CA ARG A 98 4.33 7.82 -3.72
C ARG A 98 4.84 8.10 -5.13
N LYS A 99 4.04 7.86 -6.18
CA LYS A 99 4.41 8.35 -7.53
C LYS A 99 4.40 9.89 -7.49
N ARG A 100 5.61 10.48 -7.56
CA ARG A 100 6.07 11.87 -7.86
C ARG A 100 5.40 13.08 -7.17
N TRP A 101 6.26 13.76 -6.40
CA TRP A 101 6.45 15.20 -6.05
C TRP A 101 5.29 16.08 -5.57
N THR A 102 5.34 16.43 -4.29
CA THR A 102 5.39 17.84 -3.86
C THR A 102 6.54 18.01 -2.88
N LEU A 103 7.50 18.86 -3.26
CA LEU A 103 8.47 19.47 -2.37
C LEU A 103 7.72 20.29 -1.33
N TYR A 104 7.76 19.88 -0.07
CA TYR A 104 7.61 20.77 1.08
C TYR A 104 8.62 20.31 2.14
N TYR A 105 9.90 20.42 1.79
CA TYR A 105 10.92 20.63 2.81
C TYR A 105 10.84 22.11 3.20
N ILE A 106 9.98 22.43 4.16
CA ILE A 106 10.18 23.66 4.93
C ILE A 106 11.41 23.38 5.79
N PHE A 107 12.52 23.98 5.35
CA PHE A 107 13.64 24.35 6.18
C PHE A 107 13.12 24.91 7.52
N PHE A 108 13.18 24.15 8.59
CA PHE A 108 13.31 24.74 9.92
C PHE A 108 14.76 24.52 10.35
N GLY A 109 15.54 25.59 10.16
CA GLY A 109 16.90 25.68 10.63
C GLY A 109 16.94 25.49 12.15
N TRP A 110 17.88 24.66 12.58
CA TRP A 110 18.39 24.69 13.94
C TRP A 110 19.86 25.06 13.82
N ARG A 111 20.14 26.33 14.10
CA ARG A 111 21.47 26.88 14.28
C ARG A 111 21.37 27.76 15.52
N GLU A 112 21.96 27.29 16.61
CA GLU A 112 22.52 28.11 17.67
C GLU A 112 23.98 27.70 17.82
#